data_AF-A0A1D3UIP3-F1
#
_entry.id   AF-A0A1D3UIP3-F1
#
_cell.length_a   1.000
_cell.length_b   1.000
_cell.length_c   1.000
_cell.angle_alpha   90.00
_cell.angle_beta   90.00
_cell.angle_gamma   90.00
#
_symmetry.space_group_name_H-M   'P 1'
#
loop_
_entity.id
_entity.type
_entity.pdbx_description
1 polymer ?
#
loop_
_entity_poly.entity_id
_entity_poly.type
_entity_poly.pdbx_seq_one_letter_code
_entity_poly.pdbx_strand_id
1 'polypeptide(L)'
;MKDRERTEKKILDAVGSIIAGDGFEGIGINAVAQQAGVSKMLIYRYFEGLNELISSYLLQKDYWVNTNIDFRESSDIGESLKRLFREQIRQMRGDITLRRLHRWELSTADQTVRLLRERRERNGCELVKAVGELTHSPHAEVASLASILSASISYLVLMEEQTAVYNGIDLQSDTGWEQVAQGIDLMIDLWMKHVRQ
;
A
#
# COMPACT_ATOMS: atom_id res chain seq x y z
N MET A 1 -15.31 13.10 -23.24
CA MET A 1 -14.30 12.63 -22.26
C MET A 1 -14.71 12.93 -20.83
N LYS A 2 -15.06 14.18 -20.46
CA LYS A 2 -15.47 14.57 -19.09
C LYS A 2 -16.55 13.69 -18.44
N ASP A 3 -17.57 13.24 -19.18
CA ASP A 3 -18.64 12.40 -18.61
C ASP A 3 -18.20 10.96 -18.33
N ARG A 4 -17.25 10.41 -19.10
CA ARG A 4 -16.72 9.06 -18.86
C ARG A 4 -15.92 9.02 -17.56
N GLU A 5 -14.93 9.89 -17.44
CA GLU A 5 -14.06 9.98 -16.25
C GLU A 5 -14.87 10.23 -14.98
N ARG A 6 -15.87 11.13 -15.05
CA ARG A 6 -16.76 11.41 -13.91
C ARG A 6 -17.54 10.17 -13.49
N THR A 7 -18.01 9.38 -14.45
CA THR A 7 -18.79 8.17 -14.16
C THR A 7 -17.90 7.04 -13.65
N GLU A 8 -16.72 6.87 -14.24
CA GLU A 8 -15.71 5.92 -13.79
C GLU A 8 -15.32 6.18 -12.34
N LYS A 9 -15.03 7.45 -12.00
CA LYS A 9 -14.77 7.87 -10.63
C LYS A 9 -15.92 7.54 -9.68
N LYS A 10 -17.17 7.82 -10.07
CA LYS A 10 -18.34 7.45 -9.24
C LYS A 10 -18.43 5.96 -8.95
N ILE A 11 -18.12 5.11 -9.95
CA ILE A 11 -18.12 3.66 -9.79
C ILE A 11 -17.01 3.23 -8.82
N LEU A 12 -15.80 3.78 -8.96
CA LEU A 12 -14.67 3.47 -8.07
C LEU A 12 -14.90 3.99 -6.64
N ASP A 13 -15.49 5.18 -6.47
CA ASP A 13 -15.85 5.72 -5.16
C ASP A 13 -16.91 4.83 -4.46
N ALA A 14 -17.84 4.27 -5.23
CA ALA A 14 -18.82 3.31 -4.72
C ALA A 14 -18.17 1.99 -4.27
N VAL A 15 -17.22 1.46 -5.04
CA VAL A 15 -16.41 0.29 -4.63
C VAL A 15 -15.70 0.57 -3.31
N GLY A 16 -15.03 1.72 -3.19
CA GLY A 16 -14.34 2.10 -1.95
C GLY A 16 -15.28 2.24 -0.76
N SER A 17 -16.49 2.77 -0.98
CA SER A 17 -17.51 2.88 0.08
C SER A 17 -17.97 1.51 0.58
N ILE A 18 -18.19 0.56 -0.35
CA ILE A 18 -18.56 -0.81 -0.01
C ILE A 18 -17.43 -1.50 0.74
N ILE A 19 -16.18 -1.37 0.28
CA ILE A 19 -15.02 -1.98 0.96
C ILE A 19 -14.86 -1.43 2.38
N ALA A 20 -15.04 -0.13 2.58
CA ALA A 20 -14.94 0.51 3.89
C ALA A 20 -16.06 0.09 4.85
N GLY A 21 -17.27 -0.18 4.34
CA GLY A 21 -18.40 -0.68 5.13
C GLY A 21 -18.35 -2.20 5.33
N ASP A 22 -18.59 -2.94 4.24
CA ASP A 22 -18.92 -4.37 4.24
C ASP A 22 -17.72 -5.29 3.98
N GLY A 23 -16.58 -4.73 3.59
CA GLY A 23 -15.38 -5.50 3.23
C GLY A 23 -15.37 -5.92 1.76
N PHE A 24 -14.41 -6.77 1.39
CA PHE A 24 -14.21 -7.18 0.00
C PHE A 24 -15.28 -8.20 -0.45
N GLU A 25 -15.82 -8.96 0.49
CA GLU A 25 -16.87 -9.96 0.27
C GLU A 25 -18.21 -9.32 -0.13
N GLY A 26 -18.45 -8.06 0.26
CA GLY A 26 -19.64 -7.30 -0.09
C GLY A 26 -19.64 -6.77 -1.53
N ILE A 27 -18.51 -6.86 -2.25
CA ILE A 27 -18.39 -6.30 -3.59
C ILE A 27 -19.13 -7.20 -4.60
N GLY A 28 -20.08 -6.60 -5.31
CA GLY A 28 -20.73 -7.22 -6.46
C GLY A 28 -21.26 -6.17 -7.43
N ILE A 29 -21.40 -6.53 -8.70
CA ILE A 29 -21.89 -5.61 -9.75
C ILE A 29 -23.22 -4.93 -9.34
N ASN A 30 -24.09 -5.66 -8.66
CA ASN A 30 -25.38 -5.12 -8.18
C ASN A 30 -25.18 -4.08 -7.08
N ALA A 31 -24.37 -4.40 -6.07
CA ALA A 31 -24.08 -3.51 -4.95
C ALA A 31 -23.41 -2.22 -5.45
N VAL A 32 -22.43 -2.35 -6.34
CA VAL A 32 -21.74 -1.20 -6.94
C VAL A 32 -22.70 -0.36 -7.78
N ALA A 33 -23.54 -0.97 -8.62
CA ALA A 33 -24.52 -0.24 -9.43
C ALA A 33 -25.50 0.57 -8.56
N GLN A 34 -25.99 -0.04 -7.49
CA GLN A 34 -26.87 0.62 -6.52
C GLN A 34 -26.16 1.77 -5.81
N GLN A 35 -24.97 1.52 -5.26
CA GLN A 35 -24.19 2.52 -4.52
C GLN A 35 -23.75 3.70 -5.40
N ALA A 36 -23.36 3.45 -6.65
CA ALA A 36 -22.93 4.49 -7.60
C ALA A 36 -24.11 5.21 -8.27
N GLY A 37 -25.33 4.67 -8.17
CA GLY A 37 -26.50 5.20 -8.88
C GLY A 37 -26.39 5.08 -10.41
N VAL A 38 -25.83 3.96 -10.90
CA VAL A 38 -25.59 3.71 -12.33
C VAL A 38 -26.15 2.34 -12.75
N SER A 39 -26.33 2.13 -14.05
CA SER A 39 -26.76 0.82 -14.56
C SER A 39 -25.61 -0.19 -14.57
N LYS A 40 -25.92 -1.49 -14.40
CA LYS A 40 -24.92 -2.58 -14.49
C LYS A 40 -24.21 -2.59 -15.84
N MET A 41 -24.95 -2.30 -16.92
CA MET A 41 -24.41 -2.21 -18.28
C MET A 41 -23.31 -1.15 -18.38
N LEU A 42 -23.41 -0.06 -17.62
CA LEU A 42 -22.39 0.99 -17.58
C LEU A 42 -21.10 0.51 -16.93
N ILE A 43 -21.21 -0.31 -15.88
CA ILE A 43 -20.06 -0.94 -15.22
C ILE A 43 -19.36 -1.88 -16.19
N TYR A 44 -20.10 -2.82 -16.81
CA TYR A 44 -19.52 -3.72 -17.82
C TYR A 44 -18.89 -2.97 -18.99
N ARG A 45 -19.49 -1.85 -19.42
CA ARG A 45 -18.94 -1.03 -20.50
C ARG A 45 -17.59 -0.38 -20.14
N TYR A 46 -17.36 -0.04 -18.88
CA TYR A 46 -16.15 0.67 -18.46
C TYR A 46 -15.07 -0.22 -17.89
N PHE A 47 -15.45 -1.33 -17.27
CA PHE A 47 -14.54 -2.20 -16.57
C PHE A 47 -14.57 -3.64 -17.08
N GLU A 48 -15.43 -4.03 -18.03
CA GLU A 48 -15.48 -5.39 -18.59
C GLU A 48 -15.92 -6.50 -17.61
N GLY A 49 -15.87 -6.26 -16.30
CA GLY A 49 -16.29 -7.22 -15.29
C GLY A 49 -16.07 -6.73 -13.86
N LEU A 50 -16.41 -7.59 -12.90
CA LEU A 50 -16.21 -7.31 -11.48
C LEU A 50 -14.73 -7.35 -11.11
N ASN A 51 -13.99 -8.33 -11.63
CA ASN A 51 -12.58 -8.54 -11.30
C ASN A 51 -11.73 -7.38 -11.79
N GLU A 52 -11.97 -6.92 -13.00
CA GLU A 52 -11.31 -5.78 -13.62
C GLU A 52 -11.67 -4.47 -12.91
N LEU A 53 -12.93 -4.31 -12.48
CA LEU A 53 -13.34 -3.17 -11.65
C LEU A 53 -12.57 -3.14 -10.32
N ILE A 54 -12.52 -4.28 -9.62
CA ILE A 54 -11.77 -4.38 -8.35
C ILE A 54 -10.28 -4.14 -8.63
N SER A 55 -9.72 -4.75 -9.67
CA SER A 55 -8.31 -4.56 -10.04
C SER A 55 -7.97 -3.09 -10.30
N SER A 56 -8.80 -2.39 -11.08
CA SER A 56 -8.62 -0.95 -11.34
C SER A 56 -8.71 -0.12 -10.06
N TYR A 57 -9.65 -0.43 -9.17
CA TYR A 57 -9.76 0.23 -7.87
C TYR A 57 -8.50 0.01 -7.02
N LEU A 58 -8.05 -1.23 -6.89
CA LEU A 58 -6.88 -1.58 -6.09
C LEU A 58 -5.61 -0.94 -6.61
N LEU A 59 -5.38 -1.01 -7.92
CA LEU A 59 -4.21 -0.40 -8.55
C LEU A 59 -4.21 1.13 -8.38
N GLN A 60 -5.37 1.78 -8.36
CA GLN A 60 -5.47 3.22 -8.12
C GLN A 60 -5.20 3.61 -6.66
N LYS A 61 -5.56 2.76 -5.70
CA LYS A 61 -5.47 3.07 -4.27
C LYS A 61 -4.19 2.59 -3.61
N ASP A 62 -3.55 1.57 -4.15
CA ASP A 62 -2.43 0.93 -3.48
C ASP A 62 -1.19 1.83 -3.41
N TYR A 63 -0.67 2.02 -2.20
CA TYR A 63 0.48 2.86 -1.95
C TYR A 63 1.72 2.39 -2.72
N TRP A 64 2.08 1.12 -2.63
CA TRP A 64 3.29 0.57 -3.25
C TRP A 64 3.21 0.52 -4.77
N VAL A 65 2.00 0.38 -5.34
CA VAL A 65 1.77 0.51 -6.78
C VAL A 65 1.98 1.94 -7.29
N ASN A 66 1.59 2.95 -6.51
CA ASN A 66 1.57 4.34 -6.93
C ASN A 66 2.74 5.17 -6.40
N THR A 67 3.59 4.59 -5.55
CA THR A 67 4.81 5.23 -5.07
C THR A 67 5.78 5.41 -6.24
N ASN A 68 6.08 6.66 -6.57
CA ASN A 68 7.03 7.04 -7.62
C ASN A 68 8.14 7.92 -7.03
N ILE A 69 8.94 7.33 -6.14
CA ILE A 69 10.09 8.04 -5.55
C ILE A 69 11.26 7.90 -6.50
N ASP A 70 11.77 9.04 -6.98
CA ASP A 70 13.04 9.09 -7.68
C ASP A 70 14.16 9.40 -6.66
N PHE A 71 14.93 8.38 -6.31
CA PHE A 71 16.07 8.55 -5.41
C PHE A 71 17.27 9.23 -6.08
N ARG A 72 17.32 9.34 -7.41
CA ARG A 72 18.45 9.94 -8.13
C ARG A 72 18.58 11.44 -7.91
N GLU A 73 17.47 12.11 -7.57
CA GLU A 73 17.45 13.53 -7.22
C GLU A 73 17.68 13.76 -5.71
N SER A 74 17.83 12.69 -4.92
CA SER A 74 17.96 12.78 -3.47
C SER A 74 19.36 13.21 -3.05
N SER A 75 19.47 14.34 -2.35
CA SER A 75 20.72 14.80 -1.72
C SER A 75 21.13 13.96 -0.52
N ASP A 76 20.17 13.35 0.19
CA ASP A 76 20.42 12.39 1.28
C ASP A 76 19.48 11.18 1.13
N ILE A 77 20.04 10.07 0.67
CA ILE A 77 19.26 8.85 0.45
C ILE A 77 18.72 8.26 1.76
N GLY A 78 19.45 8.42 2.88
CA GLY A 78 19.02 7.92 4.18
C GLY A 78 17.73 8.62 4.64
N GLU A 79 17.69 9.95 4.52
CA GLU A 79 16.50 10.73 4.83
C GLU A 79 15.33 10.41 3.89
N SER A 80 15.60 10.19 2.61
CA SER A 80 14.57 9.76 1.65
C SER A 80 13.99 8.39 1.99
N LEU A 81 14.80 7.44 2.46
CA LEU A 81 14.33 6.12 2.91
C LEU A 81 13.48 6.23 4.18
N LYS A 82 13.89 7.03 5.16
CA LYS A 82 13.10 7.30 6.37
C LYS A 82 11.73 7.86 6.03
N ARG A 83 11.70 8.87 5.14
CA ARG A 83 10.47 9.47 4.64
C ARG A 83 9.58 8.46 3.92
N LEU A 84 10.15 7.57 3.10
CA LEU A 84 9.40 6.50 2.42
C LEU A 84 8.66 5.61 3.43
N PHE A 85 9.34 5.09 4.45
CA PHE A 85 8.70 4.19 5.42
C PHE A 85 7.76 4.91 6.40
N ARG A 86 8.07 6.16 6.78
CA ARG A 86 7.14 7.01 7.55
C ARG A 86 5.86 7.32 6.74
N GLU A 87 5.98 7.51 5.43
CA GLU A 87 4.81 7.66 4.55
C GLU A 87 3.99 6.37 4.47
N GLN A 88 4.63 5.20 4.38
CA GLN A 88 3.92 3.91 4.45
C GLN A 88 3.09 3.81 5.75
N ILE A 89 3.66 4.14 6.91
CA ILE A 89 2.94 4.18 8.19
C ILE A 89 1.72 5.10 8.09
N ARG A 90 1.93 6.34 7.63
CA ARG A 90 0.86 7.35 7.51
C ARG A 90 -0.28 6.86 6.62
N GLN A 91 0.02 6.34 5.44
CA GLN A 91 -0.98 5.87 4.48
C GLN A 91 -1.77 4.70 5.03
N MET A 92 -1.09 3.69 5.59
CA MET A 92 -1.76 2.50 6.12
C MET A 92 -2.59 2.78 7.38
N ARG A 93 -2.17 3.72 8.24
CA ARG A 93 -2.97 4.14 9.41
C ARG A 93 -4.14 5.05 9.03
N GLY A 94 -3.96 5.89 8.02
CA GLY A 94 -4.98 6.82 7.55
C GLY A 94 -6.08 6.19 6.69
N ASP A 95 -5.86 4.99 6.16
CA ASP A 95 -6.77 4.37 5.19
C ASP A 95 -7.21 2.96 5.63
N ILE A 96 -8.44 2.88 6.12
CA ILE A 96 -9.09 1.60 6.51
C ILE A 96 -9.22 0.63 5.33
N THR A 97 -9.41 1.14 4.11
CA THR A 97 -9.53 0.32 2.91
C THR A 97 -8.20 -0.35 2.60
N LEU A 98 -7.07 0.36 2.75
CA LEU A 98 -5.74 -0.25 2.60
C LEU A 98 -5.47 -1.34 3.64
N ARG A 99 -5.90 -1.17 4.88
CA ARG A 99 -5.80 -2.22 5.91
C ARG A 99 -6.64 -3.44 5.56
N ARG A 100 -7.89 -3.24 5.17
CA ARG A 100 -8.79 -4.33 4.73
C ARG A 100 -8.21 -5.06 3.52
N LEU A 101 -7.62 -4.34 2.57
CA LEU A 101 -6.95 -4.91 1.40
C LEU A 101 -5.81 -5.83 1.81
N HIS A 102 -4.94 -5.40 2.72
CA HIS A 102 -3.83 -6.22 3.20
C HIS A 102 -4.31 -7.50 3.89
N ARG A 103 -5.42 -7.45 4.65
CA ARG A 103 -6.01 -8.67 5.23
C ARG A 103 -6.59 -9.59 4.16
N TRP A 104 -7.37 -9.02 3.25
CA TRP A 104 -8.03 -9.76 2.18
C TRP A 104 -7.01 -10.52 1.32
N GLU A 105 -5.89 -9.87 1.00
CA GLU A 105 -4.78 -10.49 0.29
C GLU A 105 -4.23 -11.75 0.99
N LEU A 106 -4.20 -11.77 2.33
CA LEU A 106 -3.67 -12.91 3.09
C LEU A 106 -4.66 -14.09 3.14
N SER A 107 -5.96 -13.82 3.00
CA SER A 107 -7.02 -14.83 3.06
C SER A 107 -7.49 -15.33 1.68
N THR A 108 -7.01 -14.75 0.58
CA THR A 108 -7.55 -14.99 -0.75
C THR A 108 -6.46 -15.23 -1.79
N ALA A 109 -6.73 -16.12 -2.75
CA ALA A 109 -5.80 -16.50 -3.82
C ALA A 109 -6.33 -16.17 -5.24
N ASP A 110 -7.09 -15.07 -5.36
CA ASP A 110 -7.77 -14.64 -6.59
C ASP A 110 -6.80 -13.92 -7.57
N GLN A 111 -7.15 -13.94 -8.85
CA GLN A 111 -6.40 -13.33 -9.95
C GLN A 111 -6.17 -11.82 -9.75
N THR A 112 -7.15 -11.12 -9.19
CA THR A 112 -7.02 -9.68 -8.88
C THR A 112 -5.92 -9.41 -7.87
N VAL A 113 -5.80 -10.24 -6.83
CA VAL A 113 -4.72 -10.14 -5.83
C VAL A 113 -3.37 -10.46 -6.46
N ARG A 114 -3.30 -11.42 -7.39
CA ARG A 114 -2.07 -11.75 -8.11
C ARG A 114 -1.54 -10.57 -8.92
N LEU A 115 -2.40 -9.90 -9.68
CA LEU A 115 -2.01 -8.71 -10.46
C LEU A 115 -1.47 -7.58 -9.57
N LEU A 116 -2.10 -7.37 -8.41
CA LEU A 116 -1.63 -6.39 -7.43
C LEU A 116 -0.23 -6.76 -6.91
N ARG A 117 -0.02 -8.02 -6.53
CA ARG A 117 1.28 -8.54 -6.07
C ARG A 117 2.37 -8.37 -7.13
N GLU A 118 2.10 -8.75 -8.36
CA GLU A 118 3.06 -8.61 -9.47
C GLU A 118 3.46 -7.14 -9.71
N ARG A 119 2.50 -6.22 -9.58
CA ARG A 119 2.77 -4.78 -9.72
C ARG A 119 3.61 -4.24 -8.57
N ARG A 120 3.29 -4.61 -7.33
CA ARG A 120 4.08 -4.24 -6.15
C ARG A 120 5.50 -4.82 -6.22
N GLU A 121 5.65 -6.09 -6.61
CA GLU A 121 6.95 -6.75 -6.76
C GLU A 121 7.82 -6.03 -7.79
N ARG A 122 7.24 -5.68 -8.94
CA ARG A 122 7.95 -4.92 -9.97
C ARG A 122 8.44 -3.58 -9.44
N ASN A 123 7.56 -2.81 -8.78
CA ASN A 123 7.92 -1.51 -8.23
C ASN A 123 8.98 -1.64 -7.11
N GLY A 124 8.81 -2.61 -6.21
CA GLY A 124 9.77 -2.90 -5.14
C GLY A 124 11.15 -3.24 -5.70
N CYS A 125 11.21 -4.09 -6.72
CA CYS A 125 12.46 -4.42 -7.42
C CYS A 125 13.13 -3.20 -8.06
N GLU A 126 12.37 -2.28 -8.66
CA GLU A 126 12.94 -1.04 -9.22
C GLU A 126 13.50 -0.12 -8.12
N LEU A 127 12.80 0.02 -6.99
CA LEU A 127 13.31 0.78 -5.84
C LEU A 127 14.58 0.14 -5.25
N VAL A 128 14.59 -1.20 -5.11
CA VAL A 128 15.76 -1.95 -4.64
C VAL A 128 16.97 -1.73 -5.53
N LYS A 129 16.80 -1.77 -6.86
CA LYS A 129 17.88 -1.49 -7.82
C LYS A 129 18.38 -0.06 -7.67
N ALA A 130 17.47 0.92 -7.65
CA ALA A 130 17.85 2.33 -7.55
C ALA A 130 18.63 2.63 -6.27
N VAL A 131 18.18 2.10 -5.12
CA VAL A 131 18.88 2.25 -3.85
C VAL A 131 20.22 1.53 -3.88
N GLY A 132 20.27 0.27 -4.35
CA GLY A 132 21.54 -0.48 -4.45
C GLY A 132 22.57 0.18 -5.35
N GLU A 133 22.16 0.77 -6.47
CA GLU A 133 23.04 1.55 -7.36
C GLU A 133 23.61 2.79 -6.66
N LEU A 134 22.77 3.55 -5.95
CA LEU A 134 23.15 4.79 -5.28
C LEU A 134 23.99 4.56 -4.02
N THR A 135 23.80 3.44 -3.34
CA THR A 135 24.55 3.09 -2.13
C THR A 135 25.71 2.13 -2.42
N HIS A 136 25.87 1.66 -3.65
CA HIS A 136 26.83 0.62 -4.03
C HIS A 136 26.69 -0.69 -3.20
N SER A 137 25.47 -0.99 -2.76
CA SER A 137 25.17 -2.17 -1.95
C SER A 137 24.63 -3.33 -2.80
N PRO A 138 24.86 -4.60 -2.40
CA PRO A 138 24.24 -5.74 -3.05
C PRO A 138 22.70 -5.64 -3.04
N HIS A 139 22.06 -5.87 -4.19
CA HIS A 139 20.58 -5.80 -4.29
C HIS A 139 19.88 -6.75 -3.32
N ALA A 140 20.45 -7.92 -3.04
CA ALA A 140 19.90 -8.89 -2.10
C ALA A 140 19.85 -8.35 -0.65
N GLU A 141 20.84 -7.55 -0.26
CA GLU A 141 20.90 -6.91 1.06
C GLU A 141 19.82 -5.83 1.18
N VAL A 142 19.74 -4.94 0.18
CA VAL A 142 18.72 -3.88 0.11
C VAL A 142 17.31 -4.49 0.12
N ALA A 143 17.09 -5.53 -0.70
CA ALA A 143 15.81 -6.24 -0.75
C ALA A 143 15.43 -6.83 0.60
N SER A 144 16.38 -7.45 1.31
CA SER A 144 16.14 -8.05 2.62
C SER A 144 15.74 -7.00 3.65
N LEU A 145 16.50 -5.91 3.75
CA LEU A 145 16.20 -4.81 4.69
C LEU A 145 14.84 -4.17 4.38
N ALA A 146 14.58 -3.84 3.12
CA ALA A 146 13.31 -3.23 2.70
C ALA A 146 12.11 -4.16 2.95
N SER A 147 12.28 -5.48 2.76
CA SER A 147 11.24 -6.47 3.03
C SER A 147 10.91 -6.55 4.52
N ILE A 148 11.91 -6.58 5.39
CA ILE A 148 11.70 -6.62 6.85
C ILE A 148 11.00 -5.34 7.31
N LEU A 149 11.48 -4.18 6.86
CA LEU A 149 10.89 -2.88 7.19
C LEU A 149 9.43 -2.77 6.77
N SER A 150 9.16 -2.99 5.48
CA SER A 150 7.81 -2.86 4.93
C SER A 150 6.84 -3.88 5.53
N ALA A 151 7.25 -5.13 5.71
CA ALA A 151 6.42 -6.18 6.31
C ALA A 151 6.14 -5.91 7.79
N SER A 152 7.12 -5.42 8.55
CA SER A 152 6.94 -5.08 9.96
C SER A 152 5.91 -3.97 10.15
N ILE A 153 5.97 -2.90 9.33
CA ILE A 153 4.96 -1.83 9.33
C ILE A 153 3.59 -2.42 9.01
N SER A 154 3.47 -3.17 7.91
CA SER A 154 2.20 -3.73 7.48
C SER A 154 1.59 -4.62 8.57
N TYR A 155 2.38 -5.48 9.19
CA TYR A 155 1.91 -6.34 10.28
C TYR A 155 1.45 -5.54 11.50
N LEU A 156 2.25 -4.58 11.97
CA LEU A 156 1.89 -3.77 13.15
C LEU A 156 0.63 -2.93 12.93
N VAL A 157 0.44 -2.38 11.72
CA VAL A 157 -0.80 -1.64 11.39
C VAL A 157 -2.01 -2.57 11.42
N LEU A 158 -1.87 -3.82 10.94
CA LEU A 158 -2.96 -4.79 11.04
C LEU A 158 -3.24 -5.22 12.49
N MET A 159 -2.23 -5.20 13.35
CA MET A 159 -2.35 -5.54 14.77
C MET A 159 -3.01 -4.44 15.62
N GLU A 160 -2.93 -3.16 15.23
CA GLU A 160 -3.56 -2.02 15.95
C GLU A 160 -5.07 -2.22 16.20
N GLU A 161 -5.76 -2.95 15.31
CA GLU A 161 -7.19 -3.29 15.46
C GLU A 161 -7.44 -4.49 16.38
N GLN A 162 -6.43 -5.33 16.64
CA GLN A 162 -6.56 -6.53 17.48
C GLN A 162 -6.01 -6.35 18.89
N THR A 163 -4.97 -5.53 19.05
CA THR A 163 -4.34 -5.24 20.33
C THR A 163 -3.95 -3.77 20.40
N ALA A 164 -4.25 -3.14 21.53
CA ALA A 164 -3.80 -1.77 21.78
C ALA A 164 -2.29 -1.70 21.99
N VAL A 165 -1.67 -2.76 22.54
CA VAL A 165 -0.26 -2.76 22.91
C VAL A 165 0.49 -3.91 22.25
N TYR A 166 1.69 -3.63 21.72
CA TYR A 166 2.61 -4.61 21.18
C TYR A 166 4.03 -4.34 21.69
N ASN A 167 4.65 -5.31 22.38
CA ASN A 167 5.96 -5.14 23.04
C ASN A 167 6.04 -3.90 23.96
N GLY A 168 4.93 -3.50 24.58
CA GLY A 168 4.84 -2.31 25.42
C GLY A 168 4.61 -0.99 24.67
N ILE A 169 4.54 -1.03 23.33
CA ILE A 169 4.23 0.13 22.48
C ILE A 169 2.72 0.22 22.30
N ASP A 170 2.12 1.38 22.59
CA ASP A 170 0.70 1.65 22.35
C ASP A 170 0.46 1.95 20.86
N LEU A 171 -0.02 0.94 20.13
CA LEU A 171 -0.32 1.02 18.70
C LEU A 171 -1.55 1.89 18.39
N GLN A 172 -2.37 2.28 19.36
CA GLN A 172 -3.53 3.16 19.12
C GLN A 172 -3.19 4.65 19.28
N SER A 173 -1.95 4.96 19.62
CA SER A 173 -1.48 6.32 19.86
C SER A 173 -0.49 6.80 18.80
N ASP A 174 -0.53 8.09 18.48
CA ASP A 174 0.50 8.70 17.61
C ASP A 174 1.90 8.64 18.24
N THR A 175 1.98 8.69 19.58
CA THR A 175 3.23 8.53 20.31
C THR A 175 3.86 7.15 20.14
N GLY A 176 3.05 6.08 20.15
CA GLY A 176 3.57 4.72 19.92
C GLY A 176 4.00 4.51 18.48
N TRP A 177 3.30 5.09 17.50
CA TRP A 177 3.73 5.04 16.11
C TRP A 177 4.96 5.89 15.81
N GLU A 178 5.14 7.01 16.51
CA GLU A 178 6.41 7.74 16.47
C GLU A 178 7.56 6.90 17.04
N GLN A 179 7.33 6.13 18.11
CA GLN A 179 8.33 5.19 18.63
C GLN A 179 8.67 4.08 17.61
N VAL A 180 7.69 3.53 16.90
CA VAL A 180 7.93 2.57 15.80
C VAL A 180 8.75 3.22 14.68
N ALA A 181 8.38 4.43 14.26
CA ALA A 181 9.07 5.17 13.21
C ALA A 181 10.53 5.46 13.58
N GLN A 182 10.80 5.85 14.83
CA GLN A 182 12.17 6.06 15.33
C GLN A 182 13.01 4.77 15.33
N GLY A 183 12.40 3.62 15.62
CA GLY A 183 13.06 2.32 15.51
C GLY A 183 13.47 2.02 14.06
N ILE A 184 12.60 2.32 13.11
CA ILE A 184 12.89 2.18 11.66
C ILE A 184 14.00 3.14 11.24
N ASP A 185 13.90 4.41 11.65
CA ASP A 185 14.90 5.43 11.35
C ASP A 185 16.30 5.03 11.86
N LEU A 186 16.37 4.46 13.07
CA LEU A 186 17.60 3.94 13.64
C LEU A 186 18.20 2.80 12.80
N MET A 187 17.39 1.84 12.34
CA MET A 187 17.90 0.74 11.50
C MET A 187 18.42 1.26 10.16
N ILE A 188 17.74 2.25 9.57
CA ILE A 188 18.20 2.92 8.34
C ILE A 188 19.52 3.66 8.61
N ASP A 189 19.63 4.41 9.70
CA ASP A 189 20.86 5.12 10.07
C ASP A 189 22.04 4.18 10.29
N LEU A 190 21.82 3.05 10.95
CA LEU A 190 22.85 2.03 11.16
C LEU A 190 23.31 1.42 9.83
N TRP A 191 22.37 1.09 8.95
CA TRP A 191 22.68 0.58 7.61
C TRP A 191 23.43 1.61 6.77
N MET A 192 22.97 2.87 6.74
CA MET A 192 23.65 3.94 6.01
C MET A 192 25.07 4.22 6.52
N LYS A 193 25.31 4.07 7.83
CA LYS A 193 26.67 4.14 8.40
C LYS A 193 27.54 2.97 7.97
N HIS A 194 26.99 1.78 7.84
CA HIS A 194 27.71 0.60 7.37
C HIS A 194 28.13 0.76 5.90
N VAL A 195 27.23 1.27 5.06
CA VAL A 195 27.48 1.39 3.61
C VAL A 195 28.40 2.57 3.24
N ARG A 196 28.50 3.61 4.09
CA ARG A 196 29.42 4.74 3.87
C ARG A 196 30.88 4.45 4.29
N GLN A 197 31.16 3.29 4.88
CA GLN A 197 32.51 2.86 5.28
C GLN A 197 33.21 2.11 4.14
#